data_AF-A0A2Z2P5E8-F1
#
_entry.id   AF-A0A2Z2P5E8-F1
#
_cell.length_a   1.000
_cell.length_b   1.000
_cell.length_c   1.000
_cell.angle_alpha   90.00
_cell.angle_beta   90.00
_cell.angle_gamma   90.00
#
_symmetry.space_group_name_H-M   'P 1'
#
loop_
_entity.id
_entity.type
_entity.pdbx_description
1 polymer ?
#
loop_
_entity_poly.entity_id
_entity_poly.type
_entity_poly.pdbx_seq_one_letter_code
_entity_poly.pdbx_strand_id
1 'polypeptide(L)'
;MMNSSQARSLGWAAVLATCLAAVVVLSFKVHAVKSEVLLAERQLIALQRETMLLETEFQTRASQRQLAEWNAVEFGYQAPRAGQFLDGERQLASLGEMRGPDAPAPIRLARADAAETAAGAPAAEAPMRSPVSGATVTLASAEAEKDAGAVFTQAFGDFLIEASPIRPARAETPRVGKAAASAQGSGE
;
A
#
# COMPACT_ATOMS: atom_id res chain seq x y z
N MET A 1 29.94 39.29 69.27
CA MET A 1 28.51 39.28 69.62
C MET A 1 27.73 39.42 68.32
N MET A 2 26.91 38.44 67.94
CA MET A 2 26.11 38.53 66.71
C MET A 2 24.92 39.47 66.95
N ASN A 3 24.74 40.42 66.04
CA ASN A 3 23.64 41.37 66.11
C ASN A 3 22.32 40.67 65.74
N SER A 4 21.21 41.05 66.37
CA SER A 4 19.88 40.45 66.15
C SER A 4 19.43 40.47 64.68
N SER A 5 19.85 41.47 63.91
CA SER A 5 19.61 41.55 62.46
C SER A 5 20.31 40.45 61.66
N GLN A 6 21.53 40.06 62.06
CA GLN A 6 22.28 38.98 61.41
C GLN A 6 21.67 37.62 61.70
N ALA A 7 21.18 37.39 62.93
CA ALA A 7 20.46 36.16 63.27
C ALA A 7 19.18 36.01 62.42
N ARG A 8 18.45 37.11 62.18
CA ARG A 8 17.23 37.11 61.37
C ARG A 8 17.51 36.92 59.87
N SER A 9 18.57 37.52 59.34
CA SER A 9 18.97 37.31 57.94
C SER A 9 19.49 35.89 57.69
N LEU A 10 20.23 35.30 58.63
CA LEU A 10 20.62 33.89 58.56
C LEU A 10 19.40 32.95 58.55
N GLY A 11 18.37 33.26 59.33
CA GLY A 11 17.12 32.50 59.33
C GLY A 11 16.44 32.51 57.95
N TRP A 12 16.32 33.69 57.32
CA TRP A 12 15.78 33.79 55.97
C TRP A 12 16.65 33.10 54.92
N ALA A 13 17.97 33.20 55.02
CA ALA A 13 18.89 32.49 54.14
C ALA A 13 18.73 30.96 54.26
N ALA A 14 18.57 30.43 55.48
CA ALA A 14 18.34 29.01 55.71
C ALA A 14 17.01 28.52 55.10
N VAL A 15 15.94 29.32 55.21
CA VAL A 15 14.64 29.01 54.57
C VAL A 15 14.75 28.97 53.05
N LEU A 16 15.41 29.98 52.45
CA LEU A 16 15.62 30.03 51.00
C LEU A 16 16.49 28.86 50.52
N ALA A 17 17.56 28.54 51.24
CA ALA A 17 18.42 27.40 50.91
C ALA A 17 17.66 26.07 50.98
N THR A 18 16.78 25.90 51.97
CA THR A 18 15.94 24.70 52.09
C THR A 18 14.95 24.59 50.93
N CYS A 19 14.31 25.70 50.56
CA CYS A 19 13.41 25.76 49.41
C CYS A 19 14.16 25.41 48.10
N LEU A 20 15.33 26.01 47.88
CA LEU A 20 16.17 25.72 46.72
C LEU A 20 16.57 24.24 46.68
N ALA A 21 17.00 23.66 47.81
CA ALA A 21 17.37 22.26 47.90
C ALA A 21 16.19 21.33 47.54
N ALA A 22 14.98 21.64 47.99
CA ALA A 22 13.78 20.88 47.63
C ALA A 22 13.49 20.91 46.12
N VAL A 23 13.62 22.09 45.49
CA VAL A 23 13.43 22.25 44.03
C VAL A 23 14.48 21.46 43.26
N VAL A 24 15.74 21.50 43.71
CA VAL A 24 16.85 20.76 43.08
C VAL A 24 16.61 19.25 43.16
N VAL A 25 16.22 18.73 44.33
CA VAL A 25 15.88 17.30 44.49
C VAL A 25 14.74 16.90 43.56
N LEU A 26 13.68 17.72 43.47
CA LEU A 26 12.55 17.44 42.58
C LEU A 26 12.97 17.44 41.11
N SER A 27 13.81 18.40 40.69
CA SER A 27 14.34 18.47 39.33
C SER A 27 15.13 17.22 38.97
N PHE A 28 16.01 16.73 39.86
CA PHE A 28 16.73 15.47 39.64
C PHE A 28 15.78 14.28 39.51
N LYS A 29 14.74 14.18 40.33
CA LYS A 29 13.74 13.12 40.20
C LYS A 29 13.00 13.18 38.86
N VAL A 30 12.61 14.38 38.41
CA VAL A 30 11.96 14.56 37.10
C VAL A 30 12.91 14.16 35.96
N HIS A 31 14.19 14.50 36.05
CA HIS A 31 15.17 14.11 35.04
C HIS A 31 15.40 12.58 35.02
N ALA A 32 15.44 11.93 36.17
CA ALA A 32 15.51 10.48 36.27
C ALA A 32 14.29 9.81 35.62
N VAL A 33 13.08 10.22 36.01
CA VAL A 33 11.82 9.67 35.45
C VAL A 33 11.72 9.92 33.95
N LYS A 34 12.08 11.13 33.48
CA LYS A 34 12.09 11.43 32.04
C LYS A 34 13.03 10.49 31.26
N SER A 35 14.17 10.14 31.84
CA SER A 35 15.11 9.21 31.19
C SER A 35 14.55 7.78 31.12
N GLU A 36 13.84 7.33 32.15
CA GLU A 36 13.16 6.03 32.17
C GLU A 36 12.03 5.96 31.15
N VAL A 37 11.22 7.02 31.04
CA VAL A 37 10.14 7.12 30.04
C VAL A 37 10.71 7.04 28.62
N LEU A 38 11.78 7.78 28.32
CA LEU A 38 12.41 7.72 27.00
C LEU A 38 12.98 6.33 26.66
N LEU A 39 13.46 5.59 27.66
CA LEU A 39 13.91 4.21 27.45
C LEU A 39 12.72 3.29 27.13
N ALA A 40 11.63 3.39 27.89
CA ALA A 40 10.41 2.62 27.67
C ALA A 40 9.78 2.92 26.30
N GLU A 41 9.74 4.19 25.88
CA GLU A 41 9.26 4.58 24.55
C GLU A 41 10.09 3.95 23.43
N ARG A 42 11.43 3.91 23.57
CA ARG A 42 12.30 3.23 22.60
C ARG A 42 12.02 1.73 22.53
N GLN A 43 11.77 1.10 23.67
CA GLN A 43 11.40 -0.32 23.72
C GLN A 43 10.05 -0.57 23.05
N LEU A 44 9.06 0.30 23.30
CA LEU A 44 7.75 0.21 22.66
C LEU A 44 7.86 0.30 21.14
N ILE A 45 8.64 1.26 20.63
CA ILE A 45 8.88 1.42 19.19
C ILE A 45 9.58 0.18 18.60
N ALA A 46 10.57 -0.39 19.31
CA ALA A 46 11.26 -1.59 18.86
C ALA A 46 10.30 -2.79 18.77
N LEU A 47 9.51 -3.03 19.81
CA LEU A 47 8.50 -4.09 19.83
C LEU A 47 7.44 -3.89 18.74
N GLN A 48 6.98 -2.66 18.51
CA GLN A 48 6.03 -2.35 17.45
C GLN A 48 6.60 -2.73 16.07
N ARG A 49 7.87 -2.46 15.81
CA ARG A 49 8.52 -2.85 14.55
C ARG A 49 8.63 -4.37 14.41
N GLU A 50 8.96 -5.08 15.48
CA GLU A 50 8.98 -6.54 15.50
C GLU A 50 7.59 -7.13 15.20
N THR A 51 6.54 -6.59 15.84
CA THR A 51 5.16 -7.04 15.57
C THR A 51 4.73 -6.79 14.13
N MET A 52 5.10 -5.64 13.54
CA MET A 52 4.83 -5.34 12.13
C MET A 52 5.55 -6.31 11.19
N LEU A 53 6.81 -6.66 11.49
CA LEU A 53 7.56 -7.65 10.72
C LEU A 53 6.91 -9.02 10.83
N LEU A 54 6.54 -9.45 12.03
CA LEU A 54 5.86 -10.74 12.24
C LEU A 54 4.54 -10.81 11.50
N GLU A 55 3.73 -9.76 11.57
CA GLU A 55 2.44 -9.70 10.87
C GLU A 55 2.62 -9.83 9.35
N THR A 56 3.61 -9.14 8.78
CA THR A 56 3.89 -9.25 7.35
C THR A 56 4.41 -10.64 6.96
N GLU A 57 5.24 -11.28 7.79
CA GLU A 57 5.63 -12.69 7.59
C GLU A 57 4.43 -13.64 7.64
N PHE A 58 3.49 -13.43 8.56
CA PHE A 58 2.30 -14.27 8.66
C PHE A 58 1.37 -14.07 7.47
N GLN A 59 1.10 -12.82 7.08
CA GLN A 59 0.25 -12.51 5.93
C GLN A 59 0.84 -13.07 4.63
N THR A 60 2.14 -12.93 4.43
CA THR A 60 2.81 -13.48 3.23
C THR A 60 2.77 -15.01 3.19
N ARG A 61 3.01 -15.70 4.33
CA ARG A 61 2.91 -17.18 4.39
C ARG A 61 1.48 -17.69 4.25
N ALA A 62 0.50 -17.00 4.82
CA ALA A 62 -0.91 -17.37 4.73
C ALA A 62 -1.45 -17.17 3.29
N SER A 63 -1.12 -16.04 2.67
CA SER A 63 -1.52 -15.73 1.28
C SER A 63 -1.02 -16.77 0.28
N GLN A 64 0.25 -17.21 0.41
CA GLN A 64 0.79 -18.28 -0.44
C GLN A 64 0.03 -19.60 -0.29
N ARG A 65 -0.35 -19.99 0.93
CA ARG A 65 -1.13 -21.20 1.18
C ARG A 65 -2.55 -21.09 0.62
N GLN A 66 -3.21 -19.95 0.82
CA GLN A 66 -4.54 -19.69 0.28
C GLN A 66 -4.55 -19.74 -1.24
N LEU A 67 -3.59 -19.10 -1.91
CA LEU A 67 -3.48 -19.14 -3.37
C LEU A 67 -3.18 -20.56 -3.89
N ALA A 68 -2.37 -21.34 -3.18
CA ALA A 68 -2.10 -22.74 -3.54
C ALA A 68 -3.36 -23.61 -3.40
N GLU A 69 -4.12 -23.43 -2.32
CA GLU A 69 -5.39 -24.12 -2.09
C GLU A 69 -6.43 -23.73 -3.14
N TRP A 70 -6.59 -22.43 -3.43
CA TRP A 70 -7.50 -21.96 -4.48
C TRP A 70 -7.12 -22.48 -5.86
N ASN A 71 -5.84 -22.45 -6.23
CA ASN A 71 -5.39 -23.01 -7.50
C ASN A 71 -5.68 -24.52 -7.61
N ALA A 72 -5.53 -25.25 -6.52
CA ALA A 72 -5.82 -26.68 -6.48
C ALA A 72 -7.32 -26.99 -6.55
N VAL A 73 -8.17 -26.21 -5.86
CA VAL A 73 -9.62 -26.43 -5.80
C VAL A 73 -10.33 -25.96 -7.07
N GLU A 74 -10.05 -24.73 -7.53
CA GLU A 74 -10.79 -24.12 -8.64
C GLU A 74 -10.26 -24.55 -10.00
N PHE A 75 -8.93 -24.61 -10.15
CA PHE A 75 -8.29 -24.86 -11.45
C PHE A 75 -7.62 -26.23 -11.55
N GLY A 76 -7.49 -26.97 -10.45
CA GLY A 76 -6.71 -28.21 -10.42
C GLY A 76 -5.22 -28.02 -10.71
N TYR A 77 -4.73 -26.77 -10.65
CA TYR A 77 -3.32 -26.47 -10.94
C TYR A 77 -2.44 -26.91 -9.77
N GLN A 78 -1.49 -27.79 -10.07
CA GLN A 78 -0.40 -28.13 -9.17
C GLN A 78 0.90 -27.54 -9.69
N ALA A 79 1.80 -27.17 -8.77
CA ALA A 79 3.16 -26.77 -9.13
C ALA A 79 3.85 -27.91 -9.91
N PRO A 80 4.57 -27.61 -11.01
CA PRO A 80 5.28 -28.61 -11.78
C PRO A 80 6.27 -29.40 -10.92
N ARG A 81 6.27 -30.73 -11.07
CA ARG A 81 7.24 -31.58 -10.37
C ARG A 81 8.63 -31.44 -11.01
N ALA A 82 9.69 -31.71 -10.25
CA ALA A 82 11.07 -31.64 -10.74
C ALA A 82 11.29 -32.39 -12.06
N GLY A 83 10.66 -33.56 -12.25
CA GLY A 83 10.75 -34.35 -13.48
C GLY A 83 9.96 -33.82 -14.69
N GLN A 84 9.25 -32.69 -14.55
CA GLN A 84 8.60 -31.99 -15.67
C GLN A 84 9.48 -30.88 -16.24
N PHE A 85 10.59 -30.54 -15.57
CA PHE A 85 11.59 -29.63 -16.09
C PHE A 85 12.59 -30.39 -16.95
N LEU A 86 13.07 -29.73 -17.99
CA LEU A 86 14.12 -30.26 -18.85
C LEU A 86 15.45 -29.74 -18.31
N ASP A 87 16.42 -30.63 -18.09
CA ASP A 87 17.69 -30.28 -17.44
C ASP A 87 18.68 -29.58 -18.38
N GLY A 88 18.37 -29.45 -19.67
CA GLY A 88 19.26 -28.75 -20.61
C GLY A 88 18.80 -28.77 -22.07
N GLU A 89 19.57 -28.04 -22.88
CA GLU A 89 19.31 -27.77 -24.30
C GLU A 89 19.30 -29.05 -25.14
N ARG A 90 20.02 -30.09 -24.72
CA ARG A 90 20.03 -31.39 -25.40
C ARG A 90 18.68 -32.13 -25.25
N GLN A 91 18.07 -32.04 -24.06
CA GLN A 91 16.72 -32.60 -23.84
C GLN A 91 15.67 -31.76 -24.59
N LEU A 92 15.83 -30.44 -24.64
CA LEU A 92 15.00 -29.56 -25.46
C LEU A 92 15.10 -29.88 -26.97
N ALA A 93 16.31 -30.10 -27.49
CA ALA A 93 16.52 -30.44 -28.90
C ALA A 93 15.83 -31.76 -29.29
N SER A 94 15.80 -32.74 -28.38
CA SER A 94 15.10 -34.02 -28.61
C SER A 94 13.59 -33.88 -28.81
N LEU A 95 12.97 -32.82 -28.27
CA LEU A 95 11.55 -32.51 -28.49
C LEU A 95 11.30 -31.84 -29.85
N GLY A 96 12.33 -31.27 -30.48
CA GLY A 96 12.26 -30.61 -31.79
C GLY A 96 12.64 -31.52 -32.96
N GLU A 97 13.03 -32.77 -32.73
CA GLU A 97 13.36 -33.71 -33.79
C GLU A 97 12.12 -34.12 -34.60
N MET A 98 12.30 -34.32 -35.91
CA MET A 98 11.22 -34.77 -36.78
C MET A 98 10.78 -36.17 -36.36
N ARG A 99 9.46 -36.36 -36.19
CA ARG A 99 8.90 -37.65 -35.77
C ARG A 99 9.35 -38.78 -36.70
N GLY A 100 9.87 -39.85 -36.09
CA GLY A 100 10.25 -41.06 -36.80
C GLY A 100 9.04 -41.76 -37.44
N PRO A 101 9.29 -42.65 -38.42
CA PRO A 101 8.24 -43.34 -39.19
C PRO A 101 7.27 -44.18 -38.35
N ASP A 102 7.68 -44.61 -37.14
CA ASP A 102 6.87 -45.41 -36.19
C ASP A 102 6.33 -44.60 -34.99
N ALA A 103 6.37 -43.27 -35.05
CA ALA A 103 5.90 -42.45 -33.92
C ALA A 103 4.36 -42.55 -33.75
N PRO A 104 3.85 -42.72 -32.51
CA PRO A 104 2.41 -42.79 -32.27
C PRO A 104 1.68 -41.52 -32.70
N ALA A 105 0.43 -41.68 -33.12
CA ALA A 105 -0.43 -40.58 -33.52
C ALA A 105 -0.54 -39.55 -32.38
N PRO A 106 -0.51 -38.24 -32.68
CA PRO A 106 -0.49 -37.22 -31.64
C PRO A 106 -1.81 -37.25 -30.88
N ILE A 107 -1.73 -37.27 -29.54
CA ILE A 107 -2.90 -37.15 -28.67
C ILE A 107 -3.47 -35.74 -28.88
N ARG A 108 -4.63 -35.65 -29.54
CA ARG A 108 -5.36 -34.40 -29.65
C ARG A 108 -6.04 -34.17 -28.30
N LEU A 109 -5.53 -33.21 -27.53
CA LEU A 109 -6.27 -32.67 -26.39
C LEU A 109 -7.53 -31.99 -26.96
N ALA A 110 -8.69 -32.27 -26.38
CA ALA A 110 -9.91 -31.54 -26.68
C ALA A 110 -9.73 -30.08 -26.25
N ARG A 111 -9.22 -29.26 -27.17
CA ARG A 111 -9.33 -27.81 -27.09
C ARG A 111 -10.79 -27.50 -27.39
N ALA A 112 -11.41 -26.60 -26.64
CA ALA A 112 -12.71 -26.07 -27.02
C ALA A 112 -12.60 -25.55 -28.46
N ASP A 113 -13.36 -26.15 -29.38
CA ASP A 113 -13.37 -25.78 -30.78
C ASP A 113 -13.71 -24.30 -30.90
N ALA A 114 -12.70 -23.44 -31.03
CA ALA A 114 -12.86 -22.21 -31.76
C ALA A 114 -13.06 -22.67 -33.20
N ALA A 115 -14.34 -22.80 -33.58
CA ALA A 115 -14.79 -23.31 -34.87
C ALA A 115 -13.84 -22.89 -35.99
N GLU A 116 -13.09 -23.85 -36.53
CA GLU A 116 -12.40 -23.72 -37.81
C GLU A 116 -13.47 -23.50 -38.88
N THR A 117 -13.85 -22.24 -39.07
CA THR A 117 -14.54 -21.82 -40.28
C THR A 117 -13.49 -21.83 -41.37
N ALA A 118 -13.78 -22.60 -42.41
CA ALA A 118 -12.98 -22.76 -43.62
C ALA A 118 -12.27 -21.47 -44.04
N ALA A 119 -11.01 -21.64 -44.45
CA ALA A 119 -10.19 -20.63 -45.11
C ALA A 119 -11.01 -19.81 -46.11
N GLY A 120 -11.09 -18.49 -45.92
CA GLY A 120 -11.51 -17.57 -46.99
C GLY A 120 -12.35 -16.35 -46.64
N ALA A 121 -12.66 -16.02 -45.39
CA ALA A 121 -13.31 -14.75 -45.05
C ALA A 121 -12.68 -14.10 -43.82
N PRO A 122 -12.44 -12.77 -43.80
CA PRO A 122 -12.00 -12.11 -42.57
C PRO A 122 -13.09 -12.32 -41.53
N ALA A 123 -12.74 -13.03 -40.45
CA ALA A 123 -13.59 -13.14 -39.29
C ALA A 123 -13.91 -11.72 -38.82
N ALA A 124 -15.17 -11.32 -38.96
CA ALA A 124 -15.64 -10.05 -38.44
C ALA A 124 -15.28 -10.01 -36.95
N GLU A 125 -14.48 -9.02 -36.58
CA GLU A 125 -13.94 -8.79 -35.25
C GLU A 125 -15.10 -8.80 -34.24
N ALA A 126 -15.24 -9.90 -33.50
CA ALA A 126 -16.32 -10.04 -32.54
C ALA A 126 -16.12 -8.97 -31.45
N PRO A 127 -17.15 -8.16 -31.13
CA PRO A 127 -16.98 -7.04 -30.22
C PRO A 127 -16.61 -7.55 -28.82
N MET A 128 -15.55 -6.99 -28.25
CA MET A 128 -15.11 -7.26 -26.88
C MET A 128 -16.29 -7.04 -25.91
N ARG A 129 -16.55 -7.99 -25.00
CA ARG A 129 -17.66 -7.92 -24.03
C ARG A 129 -17.14 -7.84 -22.60
N SER A 130 -17.81 -7.05 -21.75
CA SER A 130 -17.48 -6.96 -20.32
C SER A 130 -17.78 -8.27 -19.60
N PRO A 131 -16.87 -8.80 -18.76
CA PRO A 131 -17.10 -10.01 -17.98
C PRO A 131 -18.11 -9.81 -16.84
N VAL A 132 -18.44 -8.57 -16.48
CA VAL A 132 -19.38 -8.27 -15.38
C VAL A 132 -20.79 -8.01 -15.91
N SER A 133 -20.92 -7.33 -17.06
CA SER A 133 -22.23 -6.93 -17.60
C SER A 133 -22.62 -7.62 -18.91
N GLY A 134 -21.70 -8.31 -19.57
CA GLY A 134 -21.92 -8.96 -20.87
C GLY A 134 -22.13 -8.00 -22.04
N ALA A 135 -22.11 -6.68 -21.80
CA ALA A 135 -22.31 -5.66 -22.82
C ALA A 135 -21.05 -5.49 -23.69
N THR A 136 -21.24 -5.11 -24.95
CA THR A 136 -20.17 -4.85 -25.92
C THR A 136 -19.45 -3.53 -25.60
N VAL A 137 -18.14 -3.59 -25.44
CA VAL A 137 -17.26 -2.44 -25.19
C VAL A 137 -16.90 -1.80 -26.52
N THR A 138 -17.33 -0.57 -26.75
CA THR A 138 -16.89 0.26 -27.88
C THR A 138 -15.97 1.36 -27.38
N LEU A 139 -15.01 1.82 -28.18
CA LEU A 139 -14.10 2.90 -27.78
C LEU A 139 -14.83 4.20 -27.35
N ALA A 140 -16.06 4.41 -27.84
CA ALA A 140 -16.94 5.49 -27.40
C ALA A 140 -17.40 5.36 -25.93
N SER A 141 -17.48 4.14 -25.39
CA SER A 141 -17.79 3.92 -23.97
C SER A 141 -16.63 4.27 -23.03
N ALA A 142 -15.40 4.36 -23.55
CA ALA A 142 -14.25 4.91 -22.82
C ALA A 142 -14.18 6.45 -22.89
N GLU A 143 -14.70 7.06 -23.96
CA GLU A 143 -14.73 8.52 -24.13
C GLU A 143 -15.92 9.20 -23.42
N ALA A 144 -16.98 8.45 -23.11
CA ALA A 144 -18.13 8.98 -22.38
C ALA A 144 -17.78 9.37 -20.93
N GLU A 145 -16.68 8.84 -20.39
CA GLU A 145 -16.19 9.16 -19.06
C GLU A 145 -15.02 10.15 -19.13
N LYS A 146 -15.25 11.32 -19.73
CA LYS A 146 -14.31 12.46 -19.78
C LYS A 146 -13.87 12.99 -18.40
N ASP A 147 -14.35 12.39 -17.33
CA ASP A 147 -14.07 12.76 -15.95
C ASP A 147 -13.50 11.61 -15.10
N ALA A 148 -13.35 10.39 -15.66
CA ALA A 148 -12.85 9.22 -14.91
C ALA A 148 -11.48 9.50 -14.27
N GLY A 149 -10.59 10.17 -15.02
CA GLY A 149 -9.27 10.54 -14.53
C GLY A 149 -9.30 11.58 -13.41
N ALA A 150 -10.25 12.52 -13.45
CA ALA A 150 -10.40 13.56 -12.42
C ALA A 150 -11.01 12.97 -11.14
N VAL A 151 -12.04 12.14 -11.27
CA VAL A 151 -12.67 11.44 -10.15
C VAL A 151 -11.69 10.46 -9.50
N PHE A 152 -10.89 9.74 -10.31
CA PHE A 152 -9.84 8.85 -9.79
C PHE A 152 -8.74 9.62 -9.07
N THR A 153 -8.23 10.71 -9.65
CA THR A 153 -7.18 11.51 -8.99
C THR A 153 -7.65 12.15 -7.69
N GLN A 154 -8.93 12.55 -7.63
CA GLN A 154 -9.52 13.12 -6.43
C GLN A 154 -9.73 12.04 -5.35
N ALA A 155 -10.30 10.88 -5.70
CA ALA A 155 -10.50 9.77 -4.76
C ALA A 155 -9.17 9.18 -4.25
N PHE A 156 -8.16 9.08 -5.13
CA PHE A 156 -6.82 8.63 -4.75
C PHE A 156 -6.10 9.66 -3.86
N GLY A 157 -6.29 10.95 -4.13
CA GLY A 157 -5.78 12.03 -3.27
C GLY A 157 -6.36 11.98 -1.86
N ASP A 158 -7.68 11.81 -1.73
CA ASP A 158 -8.35 11.66 -0.43
C ASP A 158 -7.86 10.41 0.32
N PHE A 159 -7.70 9.29 -0.37
CA PHE A 159 -7.17 8.06 0.22
C PHE A 159 -5.75 8.24 0.77
N LEU A 160 -4.88 8.93 0.03
CA LEU A 160 -3.51 9.20 0.50
C LEU A 160 -3.48 10.14 1.71
N ILE A 161 -4.40 11.11 1.79
CA ILE A 161 -4.52 12.00 2.95
C ILE A 161 -4.93 11.19 4.19
N GLU A 162 -5.90 10.30 4.04
CA GLU A 162 -6.45 9.50 5.15
C GLU A 162 -5.51 8.36 5.59
N ALA A 163 -4.82 7.73 4.65
CA ALA A 163 -3.88 6.63 4.94
C ALA A 163 -2.49 7.12 5.40
N SER A 164 -2.18 8.42 5.26
CA SER A 164 -0.88 8.94 5.67
C SER A 164 -0.78 9.10 7.20
N PRO A 165 0.23 8.51 7.86
CA PRO A 165 0.47 8.68 9.30
C PRO A 165 1.03 10.07 9.65
N ILE A 166 1.33 10.90 8.64
CA ILE A 166 1.84 12.27 8.78
C ILE A 166 0.69 13.20 8.46
N ARG A 167 0.06 13.78 9.49
CA ARG A 167 -0.98 14.81 9.36
C ARG A 167 -0.49 15.92 8.40
N PRO A 168 -1.00 16.02 7.15
CA PRO A 168 -0.54 17.07 6.27
C PRO A 168 -1.10 18.40 6.79
N ALA A 169 -0.19 19.34 7.07
CA ALA A 169 -0.57 20.71 7.38
C ALA A 169 -1.37 21.27 6.19
N ARG A 170 -2.60 21.72 6.44
CA ARG A 170 -3.45 22.39 5.45
C ARG A 170 -2.68 23.58 4.85
N ALA A 171 -2.15 23.42 3.64
CA ALA A 171 -1.83 24.54 2.78
C ALA A 171 -3.13 24.92 2.05
N GLU A 172 -4.01 25.65 2.72
CA GLU A 172 -5.09 26.37 2.04
C GLU A 172 -4.43 27.45 1.16
N THR A 173 -4.35 27.21 -0.14
CA THR A 173 -4.05 28.27 -1.10
C THR A 173 -5.19 29.29 -1.01
N PRO A 174 -4.93 30.59 -0.78
CA PRO A 174 -5.99 31.57 -0.67
C PRO A 174 -6.78 31.61 -1.97
N ARG A 175 -8.10 31.37 -1.87
CA ARG A 175 -9.06 31.63 -2.96
C ARG A 175 -8.93 33.10 -3.34
N VAL A 176 -8.26 33.38 -4.45
CA VAL A 176 -8.31 34.69 -5.10
C VAL A 176 -9.76 34.89 -5.54
N GLY A 177 -10.44 35.81 -4.86
CA GLY A 177 -11.81 36.21 -5.17
C GLY A 177 -11.89 36.70 -6.61
N LYS A 178 -12.71 36.04 -7.42
CA LYS A 178 -13.08 36.56 -8.74
C LYS A 178 -14.18 37.59 -8.53
N ALA A 179 -13.79 38.84 -8.31
CA ALA A 179 -14.64 40.00 -8.42
C ALA A 179 -14.20 40.85 -9.62
N ALA A 180 -15.20 41.24 -10.43
CA ALA A 180 -15.22 42.29 -11.46
C ALA A 180 -14.66 41.99 -12.87
N ALA A 181 -15.57 41.68 -13.79
CA ALA A 181 -15.79 42.29 -15.13
C ALA A 181 -16.92 41.47 -15.80
N SER A 182 -18.05 41.99 -16.28
CA SER A 182 -18.29 43.25 -16.98
C SER A 182 -19.76 43.67 -16.87
N ALA A 183 -19.98 44.96 -16.58
CA ALA A 183 -21.23 45.66 -16.85
C ALA A 183 -21.23 46.17 -18.29
N GLN A 184 -22.21 45.75 -19.11
CA GLN A 184 -22.77 46.39 -20.31
C GLN A 184 -23.68 45.33 -20.98
N GLY A 185 -24.94 45.57 -21.37
CA GLY A 185 -25.70 46.81 -21.46
C GLY A 185 -27.21 46.56 -21.35
N SER A 186 -27.87 47.65 -21.01
CA SER A 186 -29.30 47.91 -21.11
C SER A 186 -29.71 48.12 -22.56
N GLY A 187 -30.94 47.75 -22.90
CA GLY A 187 -31.78 48.54 -23.81
C GLY A 187 -32.08 47.92 -25.17
N GLU A 188 -33.38 47.68 -25.35
CA GLU A 188 -34.17 47.56 -26.59
C GLU A 188 -34.07 46.28 -27.43
#